data_AF-B7TW87-F1
#
_entry.id   AF-B7TW87-F1
#
_cell.length_a   1.000
_cell.length_b   1.000
_cell.length_c   1.000
_cell.angle_alpha   90.00
_cell.angle_beta   90.00
_cell.angle_gamma   90.00
#
_symmetry.space_group_name_H-M   'P 1'
#
loop_
_entity.id
_entity.type
_entity.pdbx_description
1 polymer ?
#
loop_
_entity_poly.entity_id
_entity_poly.type
_entity_poly.pdbx_seq_one_letter_code
_entity_poly.pdbx_strand_id
1 'polypeptide(L)'
;SILIACFASLSALYHERHGNNVNSEDLDFGISAIAQVPAIIAMMYRHINDQEFINANNELSYSENFLRMMFGDAFDNDKSALFAKALDKIFTLHADHEQNASTAAVRLVGSAGSSLFASLSAGVATL
;
A
#
# COMPACT_ATOMS: atom_id res chain seq x y z
N SER A 1 2.07 -3.52 -14.27
CA SER A 1 1.30 -3.98 -13.09
C SER A 1 0.18 -2.99 -12.81
N ILE A 2 -1.03 -3.44 -12.44
CA ILE A 2 -2.16 -2.56 -12.09
C ILE A 2 -1.78 -1.61 -10.93
N LEU A 3 -0.98 -2.10 -9.97
CA LEU A 3 -0.51 -1.30 -8.83
C LEU A 3 0.35 -0.11 -9.25
N ILE A 4 1.25 -0.30 -10.21
CA ILE A 4 2.10 0.77 -10.78
C ILE A 4 1.22 1.82 -11.48
N ALA A 5 0.18 1.40 -12.19
CA ALA A 5 -0.76 2.32 -12.82
C ALA A 5 -1.55 3.13 -11.77
N CYS A 6 -1.99 2.50 -10.68
CA CYS A 6 -2.62 3.19 -9.55
C CYS A 6 -1.66 4.22 -8.92
N PHE A 7 -0.40 3.87 -8.70
CA PHE A 7 0.61 4.80 -8.17
C PHE A 7 0.90 5.97 -9.11
N ALA A 8 0.97 5.74 -10.42
CA ALA A 8 1.11 6.83 -11.39
C ALA A 8 -0.09 7.79 -11.33
N SER A 9 -1.31 7.27 -11.19
CA SER A 9 -2.52 8.08 -11.00
C SER A 9 -2.49 8.89 -9.70
N LEU A 10 -2.09 8.25 -8.59
CA LEU A 10 -1.93 8.94 -7.30
C LEU A 10 -0.84 10.01 -7.36
N SER A 11 0.24 9.79 -8.10
CA SER A 11 1.25 10.82 -8.33
C SER A 11 0.64 12.06 -8.98
N ALA A 12 -0.24 11.92 -9.96
CA ALA A 12 -0.92 13.05 -10.58
C ALA A 12 -1.88 13.75 -9.61
N LEU A 13 -2.68 12.97 -8.86
CA LEU A 13 -3.67 13.50 -7.92
C LEU A 13 -3.04 14.25 -6.74
N TYR A 14 -1.92 13.74 -6.21
CA TYR A 14 -1.22 14.38 -5.09
C TYR A 14 -0.27 15.49 -5.52
N HIS A 15 0.13 15.55 -6.79
CA HIS A 15 0.90 16.66 -7.33
C HIS A 15 0.15 17.99 -7.18
N GLU A 16 -1.18 17.99 -7.36
CA GLU A 16 -2.00 19.19 -7.14
C GLU A 16 -2.03 19.65 -5.67
N ARG A 17 -1.86 18.74 -4.70
CA ARG A 17 -1.91 19.06 -3.26
C ARG A 17 -0.56 19.43 -2.66
N HIS A 18 0.50 18.72 -3.00
CA HIS A 18 1.82 18.88 -2.36
C HIS A 18 2.88 19.47 -3.30
N GLY A 19 2.57 19.68 -4.59
CA GLY A 19 3.54 20.13 -5.59
C GLY A 19 4.74 19.19 -5.71
N ASN A 20 5.93 19.76 -5.96
CA ASN A 20 7.20 19.01 -5.98
C ASN A 20 7.93 19.00 -4.63
N ASN A 21 7.41 19.71 -3.62
CA ASN A 21 8.13 19.99 -2.37
C ASN A 21 7.51 19.18 -1.23
N VAL A 22 7.66 17.87 -1.29
CA VAL A 22 7.38 17.01 -0.13
C VAL A 22 8.50 17.30 0.87
N ASN A 23 8.22 18.16 1.84
CA ASN A 23 9.17 18.48 2.90
C ASN A 23 9.44 17.18 3.67
N SER A 24 10.70 16.88 4.00
CA SER A 24 11.06 15.63 4.71
C SER A 24 10.42 15.49 6.10
N GLU A 25 9.82 16.58 6.60
CA GLU A 25 9.05 16.66 7.84
C GLU A 25 7.57 16.27 7.68
N ASP A 26 7.07 16.14 6.44
CA ASP A 26 5.66 15.83 6.13
C ASP A 26 5.41 14.31 6.24
N LEU A 27 5.55 13.79 7.46
CA LEU A 27 5.32 12.38 7.81
C LEU A 27 3.89 11.94 7.47
N ASP A 28 2.94 12.87 7.47
CA ASP A 28 1.52 12.61 7.20
C ASP A 28 1.29 12.05 5.79
N PHE A 29 2.09 12.47 4.80
CA PHE A 29 1.98 11.96 3.44
C PHE A 29 2.50 10.51 3.35
N GLY A 30 3.59 10.19 4.04
CA GLY A 30 4.11 8.83 4.16
C GLY A 30 3.13 7.89 4.86
N ILE A 31 2.54 8.32 5.98
CA ILE A 31 1.52 7.58 6.73
C ILE A 31 0.29 7.33 5.84
N SER A 32 -0.14 8.33 5.08
CA SER A 32 -1.26 8.21 4.13
C SER A 32 -0.99 7.17 3.06
N ALA A 33 0.24 7.11 2.51
CA ALA A 33 0.61 6.10 1.54
C ALA A 33 0.56 4.68 2.14
N ILE A 34 1.10 4.48 3.35
CA ILE A 34 1.04 3.20 4.07
C ILE A 34 -0.43 2.77 4.28
N ALA A 35 -1.31 3.70 4.65
CA ALA A 35 -2.73 3.41 4.85
C ALA A 35 -3.47 3.04 3.55
N GLN A 36 -3.10 3.65 2.41
CA GLN A 36 -3.80 3.47 1.13
C GLN A 36 -3.38 2.21 0.38
N VAL A 37 -2.12 1.80 0.46
CA VAL A 37 -1.58 0.65 -0.31
C VAL A 37 -2.39 -0.63 -0.10
N PRO A 38 -2.74 -1.05 1.14
CA PRO A 38 -3.57 -2.24 1.36
C PRO A 38 -4.95 -2.14 0.71
N ALA A 39 -5.59 -0.97 0.77
CA ALA A 39 -6.90 -0.76 0.16
C ALA A 39 -6.83 -0.88 -1.36
N ILE A 40 -5.80 -0.32 -1.99
CA ILE A 40 -5.56 -0.44 -3.44
C ILE A 40 -5.35 -1.90 -3.83
N ILE A 41 -4.52 -2.63 -3.09
CA ILE A 41 -4.26 -4.05 -3.35
C ILE A 41 -5.55 -4.88 -3.19
N ALA A 42 -6.37 -4.58 -2.19
CA ALA A 42 -7.66 -5.25 -2.00
C ALA A 42 -8.65 -4.98 -3.13
N MET A 43 -8.76 -3.72 -3.57
CA MET A 43 -9.57 -3.36 -4.74
C MET A 43 -9.07 -4.06 -6.01
N MET A 44 -7.75 -4.14 -6.21
CA MET A 44 -7.17 -4.87 -7.33
C MET A 44 -7.53 -6.35 -7.31
N TYR A 45 -7.38 -7.01 -6.15
CA TYR A 45 -7.75 -8.41 -5.99
C TYR A 45 -9.22 -8.63 -6.34
N ARG A 46 -10.13 -7.84 -5.77
CA ARG A 46 -11.57 -7.98 -6.02
C ARG A 46 -11.93 -7.65 -7.47
N HIS A 47 -11.29 -6.66 -8.08
CA HIS A 47 -11.48 -6.34 -9.50
C HIS A 47 -11.08 -7.51 -10.40
N ILE A 48 -9.96 -8.17 -10.13
CA ILE A 48 -9.50 -9.35 -10.90
C ILE A 48 -10.44 -10.55 -10.72
N ASN A 49 -11.16 -10.64 -9.60
CA ASN A 49 -12.10 -11.72 -9.30
C ASN A 49 -13.58 -11.35 -9.56
N ASP A 50 -13.85 -10.22 -10.23
CA ASP A 50 -15.22 -9.72 -10.50
C ASP A 50 -16.09 -9.57 -9.22
N GLN A 51 -15.47 -9.20 -8.11
CA GLN A 51 -16.12 -8.98 -6.82
C GLN A 51 -16.32 -7.49 -6.53
N GLU A 52 -17.44 -7.13 -5.90
CA GLU A 52 -17.71 -5.75 -5.46
C GLU A 52 -16.70 -5.27 -4.40
N PHE A 53 -16.24 -4.03 -4.46
CA PHE A 53 -15.27 -3.52 -3.48
C PHE A 53 -15.85 -3.40 -2.07
N ILE A 54 -15.02 -3.73 -1.07
CA ILE A 54 -15.36 -3.58 0.34
C ILE A 54 -14.60 -2.38 0.90
N ASN A 55 -15.33 -1.44 1.50
CA ASN A 55 -14.76 -0.26 2.16
C ASN A 55 -13.95 -0.65 3.40
N ALA A 56 -12.90 0.13 3.69
CA ALA A 56 -12.12 0.01 4.91
C ALA A 56 -12.99 0.23 6.17
N ASN A 57 -12.66 -0.46 7.26
CA ASN A 57 -13.26 -0.29 8.57
C ASN A 57 -12.19 0.19 9.57
N ASN A 58 -12.43 1.35 10.19
CA ASN A 58 -11.52 1.99 11.14
C ASN A 58 -11.51 1.32 12.53
N GLU A 59 -12.47 0.44 12.81
CA GLU A 59 -12.54 -0.31 14.07
C GLU A 59 -11.65 -1.57 14.07
N LEU A 60 -11.15 -1.97 12.90
CA LEU A 60 -10.30 -3.15 12.73
C LEU A 60 -8.81 -2.79 12.76
N SER A 61 -7.98 -3.73 13.22
CA SER A 61 -6.52 -3.58 13.07
C SER A 61 -6.10 -3.59 11.59
N TYR A 62 -4.86 -3.18 11.31
CA TYR A 62 -4.32 -3.09 9.95
C TYR A 62 -4.50 -4.40 9.15
N SER A 63 -4.11 -5.52 9.76
CA SER A 63 -4.17 -6.85 9.14
C SER A 63 -5.61 -7.39 9.03
N GLU A 64 -6.46 -7.14 10.03
CA GLU A 64 -7.89 -7.49 9.98
C GLU A 64 -8.63 -6.71 8.90
N ASN A 65 -8.39 -5.40 8.82
CA ASN A 65 -8.99 -4.53 7.83
C ASN A 65 -8.59 -4.96 6.42
N PHE A 66 -7.31 -5.26 6.17
CA PHE A 66 -6.86 -5.76 4.87
C PHE A 66 -7.51 -7.10 4.51
N LEU A 67 -7.56 -8.07 5.43
CA LEU A 67 -8.22 -9.35 5.19
C LEU A 67 -9.71 -9.19 4.91
N ARG A 68 -10.40 -8.32 5.64
CA ARG A 68 -11.81 -8.00 5.38
C ARG A 68 -12.01 -7.37 4.01
N MET A 69 -11.16 -6.42 3.62
CA MET A 69 -11.26 -5.80 2.29
C MET A 69 -10.99 -6.80 1.17
N MET A 70 -10.09 -7.77 1.37
CA MET A 70 -9.81 -8.82 0.38
C MET A 70 -10.94 -9.86 0.30
N PHE A 71 -11.36 -10.40 1.45
CA PHE A 71 -12.12 -11.64 1.54
C PHE A 71 -13.43 -11.52 2.33
N GLY A 72 -13.98 -10.32 2.53
CA GLY A 72 -15.05 -10.05 3.51
C GLY A 72 -16.20 -11.07 3.59
N ASP A 73 -16.60 -11.68 2.48
CA ASP A 73 -17.62 -12.74 2.43
C ASP A 73 -17.24 -14.03 3.18
N ALA A 74 -15.94 -14.27 3.38
CA ALA A 74 -15.36 -15.39 4.12
C ALA A 74 -14.71 -14.97 5.45
N PHE A 75 -14.75 -13.67 5.80
CA PHE A 75 -14.05 -13.12 6.98
C PHE A 75 -14.79 -13.33 8.31
N ASP A 76 -16.10 -13.62 8.32
CA ASP A 76 -16.85 -13.84 9.58
C ASP A 76 -16.79 -15.28 10.09
N ASN A 77 -15.60 -15.91 10.05
CA ASN A 77 -15.38 -17.25 10.55
C ASN A 77 -14.51 -17.25 11.83
N ASP A 78 -14.62 -18.32 12.63
CA ASP A 78 -13.86 -18.49 13.89
C ASP A 78 -12.33 -18.42 13.72
N LYS A 79 -11.80 -18.54 12.49
CA LYS A 79 -10.37 -18.53 12.18
C LYS A 79 -9.84 -17.16 11.75
N SER A 80 -10.68 -16.16 11.53
CA SER A 80 -10.24 -14.87 11.00
C SER A 80 -9.27 -14.14 11.91
N ALA A 81 -9.44 -14.22 13.22
CA ALA A 81 -8.47 -13.70 14.19
C ALA A 81 -7.09 -14.39 14.07
N LEU A 82 -7.07 -15.71 13.81
CA LEU A 82 -5.83 -16.46 13.58
C LEU A 82 -5.15 -16.02 12.28
N PHE A 83 -5.92 -15.85 11.20
CA PHE A 83 -5.38 -15.40 9.91
C PHE A 83 -4.85 -13.97 9.99
N ALA A 84 -5.58 -13.06 10.66
CA ALA A 84 -5.12 -11.70 10.88
C ALA A 84 -3.78 -11.67 11.64
N LYS A 85 -3.67 -12.46 12.71
CA LYS A 85 -2.43 -12.57 13.49
C LYS A 85 -1.28 -13.19 12.69
N ALA A 86 -1.56 -14.16 11.82
CA ALA A 86 -0.54 -14.73 10.94
C ALA A 86 -0.07 -13.70 9.90
N LEU A 87 -1.00 -12.97 9.31
CA LEU A 87 -0.70 -11.93 8.33
C LEU A 87 0.09 -10.78 8.94
N ASP A 88 -0.24 -10.36 10.15
CA ASP A 88 0.48 -9.32 10.90
C ASP A 88 1.96 -9.67 11.07
N LYS A 89 2.25 -10.94 11.39
CA LYS A 89 3.62 -11.45 11.45
C LYS A 89 4.29 -11.46 10.07
N ILE A 90 3.57 -11.85 9.03
CA ILE A 90 4.10 -11.83 7.65
C ILE A 90 4.49 -10.41 7.28
N PHE A 91 3.62 -9.42 7.49
CA PHE A 91 3.92 -8.02 7.20
C PHE A 91 5.09 -7.51 8.03
N THR A 92 5.13 -7.80 9.34
CA THR A 92 6.25 -7.40 10.19
C THR A 92 7.57 -7.98 9.72
N LEU A 93 7.61 -9.25 9.32
CA LEU A 93 8.83 -9.92 8.84
C LEU A 93 9.30 -9.43 7.47
N HIS A 94 8.40 -8.88 6.65
CA HIS A 94 8.71 -8.34 5.32
C HIS A 94 8.74 -6.81 5.30
N ALA A 95 8.67 -6.16 6.47
CA ALA A 95 8.52 -4.71 6.56
C ALA A 95 9.72 -3.98 5.95
N ASP A 96 10.93 -4.50 6.14
CA ASP A 96 12.14 -3.97 5.53
C ASP A 96 13.21 -5.06 5.39
N HIS A 97 14.08 -4.89 4.40
CA HIS A 97 15.24 -5.75 4.19
C HIS A 97 16.45 -4.91 3.73
N GLU A 98 16.65 -3.77 4.40
CA GLU A 98 17.74 -2.82 4.22
C GLU A 98 17.93 -2.36 2.76
N GLN A 99 19.17 -2.35 2.24
CA GLN A 99 19.50 -1.87 0.90
C GLN A 99 19.33 -2.97 -0.17
N ASN A 100 18.15 -3.61 -0.20
CA ASN A 100 17.77 -4.49 -1.30
C ASN A 100 17.52 -3.70 -2.61
N ALA A 101 17.33 -4.42 -3.72
CA ALA A 101 17.18 -3.81 -5.04
C ALA A 101 16.01 -2.82 -5.12
N SER A 102 14.87 -3.13 -4.52
CA SER A 102 13.68 -2.27 -4.57
C SER A 102 13.83 -1.03 -3.69
N THR A 103 14.39 -1.17 -2.48
CA THR A 103 14.76 -0.02 -1.64
C THR A 103 15.77 0.89 -2.36
N ALA A 104 16.78 0.32 -3.02
CA ALA A 104 17.78 1.09 -3.75
C ALA A 104 17.16 1.86 -4.93
N ALA A 105 16.23 1.25 -5.67
CA ALA A 105 15.51 1.89 -6.76
C ALA A 105 14.64 3.07 -6.26
N VAL A 106 13.91 2.90 -5.15
CA VAL A 106 13.12 3.96 -4.52
C VAL A 106 14.02 5.15 -4.15
N ARG A 107 15.17 4.90 -3.53
CA ARG A 107 16.12 5.96 -3.14
C ARG A 107 16.73 6.68 -4.33
N LEU A 108 17.12 5.93 -5.37
CA LEU A 108 17.73 6.50 -6.57
C LEU A 108 16.74 7.40 -7.32
N VAL A 109 15.50 6.93 -7.53
CA VAL A 109 14.44 7.71 -8.18
C VAL A 109 14.07 8.93 -7.33
N GLY A 110 13.88 8.74 -6.02
CA GLY A 110 13.61 9.84 -5.09
C GLY A 110 14.66 10.94 -5.07
N SER A 111 15.94 10.61 -5.29
CA SER A 111 17.03 11.60 -5.33
C SER A 111 16.94 12.60 -6.49
N ALA A 112 16.19 12.25 -7.55
CA ALA A 112 15.89 13.16 -8.65
C ALA A 112 14.76 14.16 -8.33
N GLY A 113 14.22 14.15 -7.09
CA GLY A 113 13.07 14.97 -6.70
C GLY A 113 11.74 14.44 -7.23
N SER A 114 11.64 13.12 -7.49
CA SER A 114 10.38 12.51 -7.90
C SER A 114 9.35 12.48 -6.77
N SER A 115 8.07 12.43 -7.13
CA SER A 115 6.98 12.26 -6.16
C SER A 115 7.11 10.93 -5.39
N LEU A 116 6.48 10.86 -4.21
CA LEU A 116 6.43 9.64 -3.39
C LEU A 116 5.94 8.42 -4.18
N PHE A 117 4.80 8.55 -4.86
CA PHE A 117 4.21 7.42 -5.60
C PHE A 117 5.01 7.04 -6.86
N ALA A 118 5.74 7.99 -7.47
CA ALA A 118 6.68 7.67 -8.54
C ALA A 118 7.86 6.83 -8.01
N SER A 119 8.41 7.20 -6.84
CA SER A 119 9.46 6.42 -6.18
C SER A 119 8.97 5.04 -5.77
N LEU A 120 7.76 4.92 -5.20
CA LEU A 120 7.14 3.63 -4.86
C LEU A 120 6.89 2.76 -6.09
N SER A 121 6.55 3.37 -7.24
CA SER A 121 6.38 2.65 -8.51
C SER A 121 7.68 1.99 -8.96
N ALA A 122 8.82 2.67 -8.80
CA ALA A 122 10.13 2.09 -9.08
C ALA A 122 10.46 0.92 -8.14
N GLY A 123 10.13 1.05 -6.85
CA GLY A 123 10.26 -0.04 -5.88
C GLY A 123 9.43 -1.26 -6.26
N VAL A 124 8.15 -1.08 -6.59
CA VAL A 124 7.27 -2.19 -7.03
C VAL A 124 7.74 -2.81 -8.34
N ALA A 125 8.32 -2.03 -9.26
CA ALA A 125 8.84 -2.55 -10.53
C ALA A 125 10.11 -3.40 -10.37
N THR A 126 10.81 -3.27 -9.25
CA THR A 126 12.11 -3.91 -8.97
C THR A 126 12.06 -4.95 -7.86
N LEU A 127 10.93 -5.05 -7.15
CA LEU A 127 10.61 -6.08 -6.15
C LEU A 127 10.26 -7.40 -6.84
#